data_AF-A0A4Z0YHF7-F1
#
_entry.id   AF-A0A4Z0YHF7-F1
#
_cell.length_a   1.000
_cell.length_b   1.000
_cell.length_c   1.000
_cell.angle_alpha   90.00
_cell.angle_beta   90.00
_cell.angle_gamma   90.00
#
_symmetry.space_group_name_H-M   'P 1'
#
loop_
_entity.id
_entity.type
_entity.pdbx_description
1 polymer ?
#
loop_
_entity_poly.entity_id
_entity_poly.type
_entity_poly.pdbx_seq_one_letter_code
_entity_poly.pdbx_strand_id
1 'polypeptide(L)'
;MSQMDGALEDQQVQLFMSRHPPWVNEQLGCVHDYLENRFSKATRDVLYHDIEFGELSIDYISNGPLNFWKQLWISQGIKFISRVENAKSHDDQQALLKFAFGIGNVPLHDALTKSYDAHIYDDHRLEDYNDEEKRALNPRQDEEDMDEGPFTIWQSCHNRLPRPDWVLCHDHARLRDRAYVLWDSERIREYKMLQFFEDLRESPNESEDDLVLFEAFQKMQHSFKERSKIWLDGGRGYWDNGDSI
;
A
#
# COMPACT_ATOMS: atom_id res chain seq x y z
N MET A 1 -13.81 -7.06 20.56
CA MET A 1 -12.46 -6.75 21.07
C MET A 1 -12.52 -5.45 21.83
N SER A 2 -11.94 -5.39 23.03
CA SER A 2 -11.92 -4.16 23.84
C SER A 2 -11.01 -3.11 23.19
N GLN A 3 -11.34 -1.82 23.31
CA GLN A 3 -10.47 -0.71 22.86
C GLN A 3 -9.06 -0.78 23.47
N MET A 4 -8.91 -1.36 24.67
CA MET A 4 -7.61 -1.56 25.30
C MET A 4 -6.77 -2.66 24.63
N ASP A 5 -7.40 -3.70 24.08
CA ASP A 5 -6.68 -4.80 23.42
C ASP A 5 -6.10 -4.32 22.07
N GLY A 6 -6.87 -3.56 21.30
CA GLY A 6 -6.40 -2.98 20.03
C GLY A 6 -5.29 -1.95 20.19
N ALA A 7 -5.31 -1.14 21.26
CA ALA A 7 -4.25 -0.19 21.55
C ALA A 7 -2.92 -0.86 21.95
N LEU A 8 -2.99 -2.01 22.63
CA LEU A 8 -1.81 -2.78 23.02
C LEU A 8 -1.16 -3.46 21.80
N GLU A 9 -1.97 -3.98 20.87
CA GLU A 9 -1.50 -4.55 19.60
C GLU A 9 -0.85 -3.49 18.71
N ASP A 10 -1.45 -2.30 18.58
CA ASP A 10 -0.88 -1.17 17.83
C ASP A 10 0.50 -0.75 18.35
N GLN A 11 0.67 -0.67 19.68
CA GLN A 11 1.94 -0.30 20.29
C GLN A 11 3.01 -1.37 20.07
N GLN A 12 2.65 -2.65 20.09
CA GLN A 12 3.57 -3.76 19.80
C GLN A 12 4.04 -3.75 18.35
N VAL A 13 3.12 -3.50 17.41
CA VAL A 13 3.44 -3.40 15.98
C VAL A 13 4.35 -2.21 15.70
N GLN A 14 4.08 -1.04 16.29
CA GLN A 14 4.96 0.12 16.16
C GLN A 14 6.36 -0.18 16.74
N LEU A 15 6.42 -0.79 17.92
CA LEU A 15 7.68 -1.19 18.53
C LEU A 15 8.44 -2.19 17.64
N PHE A 16 7.74 -3.12 17.00
CA PHE A 16 8.32 -4.07 16.06
C PHE A 16 8.95 -3.35 14.85
N MET A 17 8.19 -2.49 14.17
CA MET A 17 8.69 -1.75 12.99
C MET A 17 9.86 -0.82 13.34
N SER A 18 9.88 -0.23 14.54
CA SER A 18 10.98 0.62 15.00
C SER A 18 12.32 -0.10 15.20
N ARG A 19 12.32 -1.44 15.27
CA ARG A 19 13.54 -2.26 15.40
C ARG A 19 14.20 -2.55 14.06
N HIS A 20 13.50 -2.31 12.96
CA HIS A 20 14.02 -2.55 11.62
C HIS A 20 14.56 -1.27 11.01
N PRO A 21 15.66 -1.36 10.23
CA PRO A 21 16.15 -0.22 9.45
C PRO A 21 15.09 0.34 8.50
N PRO A 22 15.08 1.66 8.21
CA PRO A 22 14.09 2.25 7.32
C PRO A 22 14.03 1.60 5.93
N TRP A 23 15.17 1.21 5.37
CA TRP A 23 15.21 0.54 4.07
C TRP A 23 14.55 -0.85 4.09
N VAL A 24 14.56 -1.57 5.22
CA VAL A 24 13.84 -2.84 5.38
C VAL A 24 12.33 -2.60 5.48
N ASN A 25 11.93 -1.56 6.20
CA ASN A 25 10.52 -1.16 6.25
C ASN A 25 10.00 -0.71 4.87
N GLU A 26 10.84 -0.05 4.07
CA GLU A 26 10.50 0.29 2.68
C GLU A 26 10.41 -0.95 1.77
N GLN A 27 11.20 -2.00 2.00
CA GLN A 27 11.00 -3.29 1.32
C GLN A 27 9.63 -3.90 1.63
N LEU A 28 9.21 -3.85 2.90
CA LEU A 28 7.85 -4.26 3.28
C LEU A 28 6.79 -3.37 2.63
N GLY A 29 7.06 -2.07 2.48
CA GLY A 29 6.25 -1.13 1.72
C GLY A 29 6.08 -1.54 0.25
N CYS A 30 7.17 -1.89 -0.44
CA CYS A 30 7.11 -2.44 -1.82
C CYS A 30 6.22 -3.69 -1.91
N VAL A 31 6.34 -4.61 -0.96
CA VAL A 31 5.53 -5.84 -0.93
C VAL A 31 4.06 -5.50 -0.66
N HIS A 32 3.79 -4.55 0.22
CA HIS A 32 2.44 -4.07 0.51
C HIS A 32 1.78 -3.47 -0.74
N ASP A 33 2.43 -2.53 -1.43
CA ASP A 33 1.92 -1.91 -2.67
C ASP A 33 1.66 -2.98 -3.76
N TYR A 34 2.57 -3.95 -3.91
CA TYR A 34 2.41 -5.05 -4.85
C TYR A 34 1.15 -5.89 -4.53
N LEU A 35 0.96 -6.26 -3.27
CA LEU A 35 -0.20 -7.02 -2.82
C LEU A 35 -1.48 -6.20 -2.97
N GLU A 36 -1.45 -4.90 -2.68
CA GLU A 36 -2.57 -3.99 -2.84
C GLU A 36 -3.01 -3.86 -4.30
N ASN A 37 -2.06 -3.69 -5.21
CA ASN A 37 -2.33 -3.60 -6.64
C ASN A 37 -2.93 -4.91 -7.17
N ARG A 38 -2.37 -6.05 -6.77
CA ARG A 38 -2.88 -7.37 -7.12
C ARG A 38 -4.30 -7.60 -6.62
N PHE A 39 -4.54 -7.30 -5.35
CA PHE A 39 -5.85 -7.39 -4.73
C PHE A 39 -6.86 -6.49 -5.47
N SER A 40 -6.50 -5.23 -5.72
CA SER A 40 -7.35 -4.27 -6.43
C SER A 40 -7.77 -4.78 -7.82
N LYS A 41 -6.83 -5.36 -8.58
CA LYS A 41 -7.13 -5.97 -9.88
C LYS A 41 -8.10 -7.13 -9.76
N ALA A 42 -7.91 -7.98 -8.76
CA ALA A 42 -8.73 -9.16 -8.57
C ALA A 42 -10.16 -8.84 -8.13
N THR A 43 -10.35 -7.81 -7.31
CA THR A 43 -11.66 -7.49 -6.73
C THR A 43 -12.43 -6.40 -7.49
N ARG A 44 -11.80 -5.76 -8.48
CA ARG A 44 -12.37 -4.59 -9.18
C ARG A 44 -13.78 -4.85 -9.69
N ASP A 45 -14.00 -5.99 -10.33
CA ASP A 45 -15.29 -6.36 -10.92
C ASP A 45 -16.40 -6.44 -9.85
N VAL A 46 -16.18 -7.23 -8.79
CA VAL A 46 -17.13 -7.37 -7.69
C VAL A 46 -17.42 -6.03 -7.00
N LEU A 47 -16.40 -5.23 -6.71
CA LEU A 47 -16.62 -3.95 -6.04
C LEU A 47 -17.35 -2.93 -6.94
N TYR A 48 -17.12 -3.00 -8.25
CA TYR A 48 -17.76 -2.13 -9.22
C TYR A 48 -19.24 -2.47 -9.40
N HIS A 49 -19.60 -3.76 -9.39
CA HIS A 49 -20.95 -4.23 -9.73
C HIS A 49 -21.84 -4.59 -8.54
N ASP A 50 -21.28 -4.95 -7.38
CA ASP A 50 -22.10 -5.46 -6.28
C ASP A 50 -22.95 -4.36 -5.62
N ILE A 51 -24.27 -4.56 -5.55
CA ILE A 51 -25.22 -3.58 -5.01
C ILE A 51 -24.90 -3.23 -3.54
N GLU A 52 -24.59 -4.23 -2.71
CA GLU A 52 -24.33 -4.00 -1.29
C GLU A 52 -23.04 -3.21 -1.05
N PHE A 53 -21.97 -3.54 -1.77
CA PHE A 53 -20.73 -2.77 -1.70
C PHE A 53 -20.91 -1.34 -2.23
N GLY A 54 -21.80 -1.14 -3.20
CA GLY A 54 -22.23 0.18 -3.65
C GLY A 54 -22.95 0.98 -2.56
N GLU A 55 -23.91 0.36 -1.87
CA GLU A 55 -24.61 0.96 -0.73
C GLU A 55 -23.64 1.34 0.40
N LEU A 56 -22.70 0.44 0.72
CA LEU A 56 -21.65 0.68 1.72
C LEU A 56 -20.58 1.68 1.24
N SER A 57 -20.69 2.18 0.01
CA SER A 57 -19.76 3.15 -0.59
C SER A 57 -18.30 2.69 -0.54
N ILE A 58 -18.07 1.39 -0.79
CA ILE A 58 -16.73 0.81 -0.72
C ILE A 58 -15.89 1.30 -1.90
N ASP A 59 -14.92 2.14 -1.59
CA ASP A 59 -13.94 2.67 -2.53
C ASP A 59 -13.10 1.57 -3.19
N TYR A 60 -13.24 1.42 -4.51
CA TYR A 60 -12.46 0.49 -5.34
C TYR A 60 -11.40 1.17 -6.21
N ILE A 61 -11.20 2.48 -6.05
CA ILE A 61 -10.29 3.31 -6.83
C ILE A 61 -9.03 3.65 -6.02
N SER A 62 -9.19 4.21 -4.81
CA SER A 62 -8.05 4.66 -4.01
C SER A 62 -7.16 3.51 -3.57
N ASN A 63 -5.85 3.76 -3.45
CA ASN A 63 -4.89 2.88 -2.78
C ASN A 63 -4.34 3.55 -1.52
N GLY A 64 -3.56 2.81 -0.73
CA GLY A 64 -2.87 3.33 0.43
C GLY A 64 -3.79 3.53 1.64
N PRO A 65 -3.39 4.42 2.58
CA PRO A 65 -3.97 4.47 3.93
C PRO A 65 -5.40 4.99 3.95
N LEU A 66 -5.80 5.75 2.92
CA LEU A 66 -7.13 6.34 2.85
C LEU A 66 -8.20 5.31 2.46
N ASN A 67 -7.82 4.15 1.90
CA ASN A 67 -8.75 3.09 1.55
C ASN A 67 -8.89 2.07 2.70
N PHE A 68 -9.70 2.43 3.71
CA PHE A 68 -9.94 1.59 4.88
C PHE A 68 -10.31 0.14 4.53
N TRP A 69 -11.24 -0.07 3.61
CA TRP A 69 -11.72 -1.41 3.24
C TRP A 69 -10.62 -2.27 2.61
N LYS A 70 -9.82 -1.66 1.74
CA LYS A 70 -8.70 -2.34 1.10
C LYS A 70 -7.61 -2.70 2.12
N GLN A 71 -7.29 -1.80 3.04
CA GLN A 71 -6.36 -2.11 4.14
C GLN A 71 -6.89 -3.23 5.04
N LEU A 72 -8.20 -3.24 5.35
CA LEU A 72 -8.85 -4.34 6.09
C LEU A 72 -8.63 -5.68 5.37
N TRP A 73 -8.90 -5.76 4.07
CA TRP A 73 -8.79 -7.01 3.33
C TRP A 73 -7.35 -7.49 3.15
N ILE A 74 -6.41 -6.58 2.91
CA ILE A 74 -4.99 -6.93 2.75
C ILE A 74 -4.39 -7.39 4.08
N SER A 75 -4.83 -6.82 5.20
CA SER A 75 -4.38 -7.24 6.55
C SER A 75 -4.70 -8.70 6.89
N GLN A 76 -5.64 -9.33 6.17
CA GLN A 76 -5.95 -10.76 6.30
C GLN A 76 -4.83 -11.67 5.75
N GLY A 77 -3.84 -11.09 5.08
CA GLY A 77 -2.61 -11.73 4.66
C GLY A 77 -2.68 -12.47 3.31
N ILE A 78 -1.53 -12.96 2.88
CA ILE A 78 -1.30 -13.51 1.52
C ILE A 78 -2.24 -14.68 1.19
N LYS A 79 -2.57 -15.53 2.18
CA LYS A 79 -3.52 -16.65 1.96
C LYS A 79 -4.93 -16.17 1.67
N PHE A 80 -5.38 -15.09 2.31
CA PHE A 80 -6.68 -14.50 2.03
C PHE A 80 -6.69 -13.88 0.63
N ILE A 81 -5.69 -13.05 0.32
CA ILE A 81 -5.55 -12.41 -1.00
C ILE A 81 -5.56 -13.48 -2.10
N SER A 82 -4.76 -14.54 -1.95
CA SER A 82 -4.73 -15.65 -2.91
C SER A 82 -6.09 -16.34 -3.06
N ARG A 83 -6.86 -16.53 -1.99
CA ARG A 83 -8.21 -17.10 -2.07
C ARG A 83 -9.18 -16.20 -2.84
N VAL A 84 -9.11 -14.88 -2.60
CA VAL A 84 -9.93 -13.89 -3.29
C VAL A 84 -9.57 -13.81 -4.77
N GLU A 85 -8.28 -13.86 -5.11
CA GLU A 85 -7.81 -13.88 -6.50
C GLU A 85 -8.22 -15.14 -7.28
N ASN A 86 -8.28 -16.28 -6.60
CA ASN A 86 -8.61 -17.58 -7.20
C ASN A 86 -10.08 -17.98 -6.99
N ALA A 87 -10.94 -17.06 -6.56
CA ALA A 87 -12.37 -17.29 -6.45
C ALA A 87 -12.94 -17.58 -7.85
N LYS A 88 -13.89 -18.54 -7.92
CA LYS A 88 -14.38 -19.04 -9.21
C LYS A 88 -15.57 -18.26 -9.75
N SER A 89 -16.19 -17.44 -8.91
CA SER A 89 -17.39 -16.68 -9.24
C SER A 89 -17.41 -15.35 -8.50
N HIS A 90 -18.21 -14.41 -9.02
CA HIS A 90 -18.52 -13.14 -8.38
C HIS A 90 -19.03 -13.35 -6.93
N ASP A 91 -19.97 -14.28 -6.75
CA ASP A 91 -20.58 -14.56 -5.44
C ASP A 91 -19.57 -15.16 -4.44
N ASP A 92 -18.69 -16.05 -4.89
CA ASP A 92 -17.63 -16.60 -4.03
C ASP A 92 -16.69 -15.49 -3.56
N GLN A 93 -16.30 -14.60 -4.47
CA GLN A 93 -15.41 -13.49 -4.15
C GLN A 93 -16.10 -12.49 -3.21
N GLN A 94 -17.36 -12.13 -3.46
CA GLN A 94 -18.17 -11.29 -2.59
C GLN A 94 -18.30 -11.88 -1.18
N ALA A 95 -18.59 -13.18 -1.07
CA ALA A 95 -18.72 -13.87 0.21
C ALA A 95 -17.41 -13.83 1.01
N LEU A 96 -16.26 -14.01 0.36
CA LEU A 96 -14.94 -13.89 0.99
C LEU A 96 -14.68 -12.47 1.51
N LEU A 97 -15.02 -11.45 0.72
CA LEU A 97 -14.83 -10.04 1.11
C LEU A 97 -15.72 -9.66 2.30
N LYS A 98 -16.99 -10.08 2.30
CA LYS A 98 -17.92 -9.86 3.43
C LYS A 98 -17.50 -10.60 4.69
N PHE A 99 -16.95 -11.81 4.56
CA PHE A 99 -16.47 -12.58 5.69
C PHE A 99 -15.40 -11.81 6.49
N ALA A 100 -14.59 -10.97 5.83
CA ALA A 100 -13.57 -10.16 6.47
C ALA A 100 -14.11 -9.01 7.33
N PHE A 101 -15.37 -8.58 7.16
CA PHE A 101 -15.93 -7.45 7.92
C PHE A 101 -15.97 -7.66 9.43
N GLY A 102 -16.01 -8.93 9.88
CA GLY A 102 -16.00 -9.29 11.30
C GLY A 102 -14.62 -9.66 11.85
N ILE A 103 -13.57 -9.63 11.02
CA ILE A 103 -12.22 -10.05 11.41
C ILE A 103 -11.41 -8.82 11.83
N GLY A 104 -10.46 -9.03 12.74
CA GLY A 104 -9.51 -7.97 13.13
C GLY A 104 -8.71 -7.45 11.93
N ASN A 105 -8.25 -6.20 12.05
CA ASN A 105 -7.42 -5.51 11.08
C ASN A 105 -6.06 -5.20 11.71
N VAL A 106 -4.99 -5.43 10.96
CA VAL A 106 -3.66 -4.88 11.25
C VAL A 106 -3.25 -4.03 10.05
N PRO A 107 -3.49 -2.71 10.06
CA PRO A 107 -3.21 -1.86 8.91
C PRO A 107 -1.69 -1.70 8.77
N LEU A 108 -1.08 -2.56 7.95
CA LEU A 108 0.38 -2.61 7.75
C LEU A 108 0.92 -1.27 7.25
N HIS A 109 0.17 -0.56 6.40
CA HIS A 109 0.54 0.77 5.95
C HIS A 109 0.78 1.70 7.15
N ASP A 110 -0.22 1.84 8.04
CA ASP A 110 -0.11 2.68 9.23
C ASP A 110 1.02 2.20 10.15
N ALA A 111 1.19 0.89 10.31
CA ALA A 111 2.29 0.33 11.10
C ALA A 111 3.67 0.76 10.58
N LEU A 112 3.85 0.78 9.27
CA LEU A 112 5.09 1.17 8.60
C LEU A 112 5.35 2.67 8.70
N THR A 113 4.33 3.52 8.60
CA THR A 113 4.51 4.99 8.61
C THR A 113 4.50 5.60 10.02
N LYS A 114 3.73 5.05 10.97
CA LYS A 114 3.56 5.62 12.33
C LYS A 114 4.89 5.87 13.07
N SER A 115 5.90 5.03 12.85
CA SER A 115 7.21 5.18 13.48
C SER A 115 7.98 6.41 12.98
N TYR A 116 7.61 6.92 11.81
CA TYR A 116 8.21 8.08 11.15
C TYR A 116 7.31 9.31 11.29
N ASP A 117 5.99 9.13 11.41
CA ASP A 117 5.03 10.22 11.67
C ASP A 117 5.29 10.95 13.01
N ALA A 118 5.87 10.28 14.01
CA ALA A 118 6.30 10.95 15.25
C ALA A 118 7.32 12.08 15.00
N HIS A 119 7.90 12.12 13.81
CA HIS A 119 8.89 13.08 13.36
C HIS A 119 8.34 13.99 12.24
N ILE A 120 7.04 14.21 12.09
CA ILE A 120 6.44 15.04 11.00
C ILE A 120 7.05 16.45 10.82
N TYR A 121 7.72 16.99 11.83
CA TYR A 121 8.39 18.29 11.78
C TYR A 121 9.92 18.19 11.63
N ASP A 122 10.45 16.98 11.49
CA ASP A 122 11.85 16.73 11.17
C ASP A 122 12.05 16.99 9.68
N ASP A 123 12.66 18.12 9.36
CA ASP A 123 13.04 18.52 8.01
C ASP A 123 14.48 18.12 7.66
N HIS A 124 15.16 17.40 8.55
CA HIS A 124 16.54 17.00 8.36
C HIS A 124 16.65 15.91 7.29
N ARG A 125 17.33 16.24 6.19
CA ARG A 125 17.42 15.36 5.03
C ARG A 125 18.48 14.31 5.26
N LEU A 126 18.31 13.14 4.63
CA LEU A 126 19.29 12.06 4.73
C LEU A 126 20.70 12.48 4.27
N GLU A 127 20.81 13.40 3.29
CA GLU A 127 22.09 13.92 2.81
C GLU A 127 22.89 14.65 3.89
N ASP A 128 22.20 15.27 4.84
CA ASP A 128 22.78 16.05 5.94
C ASP A 128 23.36 15.16 7.06
N TYR A 129 23.00 13.87 7.09
CA TYR A 129 23.52 12.91 8.07
C TYR A 129 25.00 12.63 7.77
N ASN A 130 25.80 12.54 8.83
CA ASN A 130 27.21 12.18 8.70
C ASN A 130 27.39 10.66 8.43
N ASP A 131 28.61 10.25 8.09
CA ASP A 131 28.90 8.86 7.72
C ASP A 131 28.65 7.85 8.84
N GLU A 132 28.79 8.24 10.11
CA GLU A 132 28.51 7.38 11.27
C GLU A 132 27.00 7.20 11.45
N GLU A 133 26.23 8.28 11.33
CA GLU A 133 24.77 8.24 11.38
C GLU A 133 24.20 7.41 10.21
N LYS A 134 24.71 7.60 8.99
CA LYS A 134 24.33 6.79 7.81
C LYS A 134 24.67 5.31 8.00
N ARG A 135 25.81 4.98 8.62
CA ARG A 135 26.16 3.59 8.99
C ARG A 135 25.21 3.03 10.04
N ALA A 136 24.76 3.83 11.00
CA ALA A 136 23.79 3.42 12.01
C ALA A 136 22.40 3.10 11.42
N LEU A 137 22.07 3.62 10.23
CA LEU A 137 20.86 3.28 9.48
C LEU A 137 20.95 1.92 8.77
N ASN A 138 22.12 1.30 8.69
CA ASN A 138 22.30 -0.05 8.17
C ASN A 138 23.09 -0.92 9.16
N PRO A 139 22.52 -1.19 10.36
CA PRO A 139 23.16 -2.06 11.32
C PRO A 139 23.21 -3.47 10.73
N ARG A 140 24.40 -3.94 10.35
CA ARG A 140 24.57 -5.31 9.86
C ARG A 140 24.19 -6.28 10.99
N GLN A 141 23.10 -7.02 10.79
CA GLN A 141 22.61 -8.00 11.75
C GLN A 141 23.17 -9.40 11.46
N ASP A 142 23.53 -9.67 10.21
CA ASP A 142 24.13 -10.92 9.76
C ASP A 142 25.53 -10.63 9.18
N GLU A 143 26.54 -11.35 9.65
CA GLU A 143 27.90 -11.24 9.13
C GLU A 143 28.06 -11.93 7.76
N GLU A 144 27.13 -12.82 7.41
CA GLU A 144 27.11 -13.54 6.14
C GLU A 144 26.40 -12.74 5.02
N ASP A 145 25.46 -11.85 5.38
CA ASP A 145 24.82 -10.97 4.41
C ASP A 145 25.67 -9.73 4.11
N MET A 146 26.42 -9.84 3.02
CA MET A 146 27.31 -8.79 2.52
C MET A 146 26.68 -7.95 1.40
N ASP A 147 25.38 -8.13 1.12
CA ASP A 147 24.71 -7.39 0.07
C ASP A 147 24.26 -6.00 0.53
N GLU A 148 24.88 -4.97 -0.04
CA GLU A 148 24.55 -3.57 0.25
C GLU A 148 23.56 -2.98 -0.76
N GLY A 149 23.06 -3.79 -1.70
CA GLY A 149 22.30 -3.35 -2.85
C GLY A 149 21.01 -2.62 -2.47
N PRO A 150 20.11 -3.26 -1.70
CA PRO A 150 18.88 -2.66 -1.19
C PRO A 150 19.11 -1.32 -0.49
N PHE A 151 20.06 -1.27 0.44
CA PHE A 151 20.38 -0.07 1.20
C PHE A 151 20.96 1.03 0.30
N THR A 152 21.85 0.69 -0.62
CA THR A 152 22.49 1.64 -1.53
C THR A 152 21.47 2.35 -2.42
N ILE A 153 20.54 1.59 -3.01
CA ILE A 153 19.47 2.18 -3.82
C ILE A 153 18.54 3.02 -2.95
N TRP A 154 18.12 2.50 -1.79
CA TRP A 154 17.26 3.24 -0.87
C TRP A 154 17.88 4.59 -0.52
N GLN A 155 19.14 4.58 -0.08
CA GLN A 155 19.87 5.77 0.33
C GLN A 155 20.00 6.78 -0.80
N SER A 156 20.35 6.34 -2.02
CA SER A 156 20.43 7.25 -3.16
C SER A 156 19.07 7.91 -3.47
N CYS A 157 18.00 7.11 -3.50
CA CYS A 157 16.66 7.60 -3.81
C CYS A 157 16.12 8.53 -2.71
N HIS A 158 16.47 8.30 -1.45
CA HIS A 158 15.96 9.05 -0.28
C HIS A 158 16.89 10.17 0.18
N ASN A 159 18.03 10.40 -0.48
CA ASN A 159 19.07 11.31 0.01
C ASN A 159 18.54 12.73 0.28
N ARG A 160 17.58 13.22 -0.51
CA ARG A 160 16.99 14.56 -0.35
C ARG A 160 15.73 14.60 0.50
N LEU A 161 15.29 13.46 1.02
CA LEU A 161 14.05 13.33 1.77
C LEU A 161 14.29 13.43 3.28
N PRO A 162 13.37 14.08 4.00
CA PRO A 162 13.37 14.07 5.45
C PRO A 162 12.89 12.72 5.99
N ARG A 163 13.11 12.50 7.28
CA ARG A 163 12.81 11.23 7.95
C ARG A 163 11.35 10.74 7.83
N PRO A 164 10.31 11.60 7.88
CA PRO A 164 8.92 11.16 7.67
C PRO A 164 8.70 10.47 6.32
N ASP A 165 9.47 10.84 5.31
CA ASP A 165 9.35 10.35 3.94
C ASP A 165 10.31 9.19 3.64
N TRP A 166 10.90 8.56 4.65
CA TRP A 166 11.84 7.45 4.46
C TRP A 166 11.19 6.12 4.12
N VAL A 167 9.90 5.97 4.42
CA VAL A 167 9.11 4.76 4.20
C VAL A 167 7.76 5.15 3.61
N LEU A 168 7.33 4.44 2.57
CA LEU A 168 6.07 4.62 1.84
C LEU A 168 5.86 6.07 1.34
N CYS A 169 6.94 6.79 1.02
CA CYS A 169 6.84 8.12 0.42
C CYS A 169 5.96 8.08 -0.83
N HIS A 170 4.97 8.96 -0.89
CA HIS A 170 3.99 8.99 -1.98
C HIS A 170 4.68 9.16 -3.34
N ASP A 171 5.64 10.08 -3.43
CA ASP A 171 6.38 10.39 -4.66
C ASP A 171 7.23 9.21 -5.17
N HIS A 172 7.49 8.22 -4.31
CA HIS A 172 8.25 7.02 -4.64
C HIS A 172 7.39 5.82 -5.03
N ALA A 173 6.06 5.96 -5.17
CA ALA A 173 5.18 4.86 -5.59
C ALA A 173 5.66 4.17 -6.88
N ARG A 174 6.10 4.95 -7.88
CA ARG A 174 6.64 4.42 -9.16
C ARG A 174 7.95 3.64 -9.00
N LEU A 175 8.75 3.97 -7.98
CA LEU A 175 9.95 3.21 -7.64
C LEU A 175 9.56 1.87 -7.01
N ARG A 176 8.57 1.88 -6.11
CA ARG A 176 8.03 0.67 -5.46
C ARG A 176 7.37 -0.28 -6.45
N ASP A 177 6.67 0.23 -7.46
CA ASP A 177 6.15 -0.57 -8.59
C ASP A 177 7.23 -1.35 -9.35
N ARG A 178 8.49 -0.91 -9.25
CA ARG A 178 9.66 -1.54 -9.85
C ARG A 178 10.54 -2.28 -8.84
N ALA A 179 10.04 -2.45 -7.61
CA ALA A 179 10.70 -3.16 -6.52
C ALA A 179 12.13 -2.65 -6.27
N TYR A 180 12.35 -1.33 -6.37
CA TYR A 180 13.69 -0.74 -6.43
C TYR A 180 14.63 -1.12 -5.26
N VAL A 181 14.08 -1.33 -4.06
CA VAL A 181 14.82 -1.77 -2.85
C VAL A 181 14.94 -3.30 -2.70
N LEU A 182 14.54 -4.10 -3.69
CA LEU A 182 14.64 -5.56 -3.67
C LEU A 182 15.73 -6.11 -4.61
N TRP A 183 16.58 -5.23 -5.14
CA TRP A 183 17.67 -5.59 -6.05
C TRP A 183 18.97 -5.80 -5.28
N ASP A 184 19.70 -6.86 -5.62
CA ASP A 184 21.04 -7.12 -5.06
C ASP A 184 22.14 -6.32 -5.77
N SER A 185 23.26 -6.16 -5.09
CA SER A 185 24.43 -5.40 -5.57
C SER A 185 24.97 -5.86 -6.92
N GLU A 186 24.87 -7.16 -7.25
CA GLU A 186 25.34 -7.68 -8.54
C GLU A 186 24.46 -7.15 -9.67
N ARG A 187 23.15 -7.35 -9.58
CA ARG A 187 22.19 -6.89 -10.59
C ARG A 187 22.16 -5.37 -10.70
N ILE A 188 22.33 -4.65 -9.59
CA ILE A 188 22.40 -3.18 -9.61
C ILE A 188 23.55 -2.71 -10.50
N ARG A 189 24.73 -3.32 -10.36
CA ARG A 189 25.92 -2.96 -11.15
C ARG A 189 25.79 -3.41 -12.60
N GLU A 190 25.35 -4.64 -12.84
CA GLU A 190 25.22 -5.20 -14.19
C GLU A 190 24.26 -4.37 -15.06
N TYR A 191 23.09 -4.03 -14.51
CA TYR A 191 22.03 -3.35 -15.25
C TYR A 191 21.98 -1.83 -15.03
N LYS A 192 22.95 -1.28 -14.28
CA LYS A 192 23.01 0.16 -13.94
C LYS A 192 21.71 0.67 -13.29
N MET A 193 21.11 -0.15 -12.43
CA MET A 193 19.79 0.12 -11.82
C MET A 193 19.79 1.39 -10.97
N LEU A 194 20.94 1.74 -10.36
CA LEU A 194 21.05 2.95 -9.53
C LEU A 194 20.71 4.21 -10.34
N GLN A 195 21.36 4.40 -11.48
CA GLN A 195 21.09 5.54 -12.37
C GLN A 195 19.65 5.49 -12.88
N PHE A 196 19.14 4.31 -13.25
CA PHE A 196 17.78 4.15 -13.72
C PHE A 196 16.74 4.64 -12.69
N PHE A 197 16.90 4.28 -11.41
CA PHE A 197 15.98 4.71 -10.36
C PHE A 197 16.13 6.18 -9.99
N GLU A 198 17.35 6.72 -10.02
CA GLU A 198 17.59 8.16 -9.86
C GLU A 198 16.88 8.95 -10.98
N ASP A 199 17.04 8.54 -12.24
CA ASP A 199 16.39 9.18 -13.39
C ASP A 199 14.85 9.06 -13.30
N LEU A 200 14.35 7.91 -12.86
CA LEU A 200 12.91 7.68 -12.67
C LEU A 200 12.33 8.56 -11.56
N ARG A 201 13.08 8.82 -10.48
CA ARG A 201 12.68 9.73 -9.40
C ARG A 201 12.59 11.18 -9.89
N GLU A 202 13.54 11.63 -10.69
CA GLU A 202 13.59 13.02 -11.21
C GLU A 202 12.62 13.25 -12.39
N SER A 203 12.10 12.17 -12.98
CA SER A 203 11.10 12.24 -14.04
C SER A 203 9.79 12.83 -13.51
N PRO A 204 9.23 13.89 -14.15
CA PRO A 204 7.95 14.42 -13.73
C PRO A 204 6.90 13.32 -13.75
N ASN A 205 6.09 13.25 -12.69
CA ASN A 205 4.91 12.38 -12.69
C ASN A 205 3.99 12.84 -13.82
N GLU A 206 3.49 11.87 -14.59
CA GLU A 206 2.55 12.15 -15.68
C GLU A 206 1.27 12.72 -15.07
N SER A 207 1.12 14.04 -15.12
CA SER A 207 -0.02 14.79 -14.57
C SER A 207 -1.37 14.44 -15.21
N GLU A 208 -1.38 13.56 -16.22
CA GLU A 208 -2.59 13.05 -16.86
C GLU A 208 -3.38 12.12 -15.92
N ASP A 209 -2.73 11.50 -14.94
CA ASP A 209 -3.39 10.57 -14.01
C ASP A 209 -4.39 11.25 -13.08
N ASP A 210 -4.16 12.49 -12.64
CA ASP A 210 -5.02 13.14 -11.64
C ASP A 210 -6.42 13.46 -12.18
N LEU A 211 -6.53 13.92 -13.43
CA LEU A 211 -7.82 14.20 -14.07
C LEU A 211 -8.59 12.89 -14.33
N VAL A 212 -7.90 11.86 -14.83
CA VAL A 212 -8.50 10.54 -15.08
C VAL A 212 -8.99 9.92 -13.77
N LEU A 213 -8.20 10.04 -12.70
CA LEU A 213 -8.54 9.55 -11.38
C LEU A 213 -9.74 10.31 -10.80
N PHE A 214 -9.77 11.64 -10.93
CA PHE A 214 -10.89 12.47 -10.51
C PHE A 214 -12.20 12.10 -11.23
N GLU A 215 -12.16 11.93 -12.55
CA GLU A 215 -13.31 11.45 -13.32
C GLU A 215 -13.76 10.05 -12.88
N ALA A 216 -12.83 9.14 -12.61
CA ALA A 216 -13.13 7.82 -12.11
C ALA A 216 -13.84 7.88 -10.74
N PHE A 217 -13.37 8.73 -9.83
CA PHE A 217 -14.02 8.96 -8.54
C PHE A 217 -15.45 9.48 -8.70
N GLN A 218 -15.68 10.45 -9.60
CA GLN A 218 -17.02 10.95 -9.86
C GLN A 218 -17.96 9.86 -10.38
N LYS A 219 -17.48 9.02 -11.30
CA LYS A 219 -18.25 7.88 -11.83
C LYS A 219 -18.57 6.86 -10.73
N MET A 220 -17.61 6.54 -9.87
CA MET A 220 -17.81 5.64 -8.73
C MET A 220 -18.87 6.19 -7.76
N GLN A 221 -18.76 7.46 -7.38
CA GLN A 221 -19.71 8.12 -6.48
C GLN A 221 -21.12 8.18 -7.09
N HIS A 222 -21.24 8.34 -8.41
CA HIS A 222 -22.53 8.25 -9.10
C HIS A 222 -23.10 6.82 -9.04
N SER A 223 -22.27 5.81 -9.34
CA SER A 223 -22.66 4.39 -9.26
C SER A 223 -23.16 4.01 -7.85
N PHE A 224 -22.51 4.49 -6.78
CA PHE A 224 -22.96 4.25 -5.41
C PHE A 224 -24.37 4.78 -5.16
N LYS A 225 -24.70 5.97 -5.67
CA LYS A 225 -26.05 6.54 -5.51
C LYS A 225 -27.13 5.71 -6.21
N GLU A 226 -26.84 5.18 -7.38
CA GLU A 226 -27.80 4.32 -8.09
C GLU A 226 -27.95 2.96 -7.39
N ARG A 227 -26.85 2.30 -7.03
CA ARG A 227 -26.88 1.03 -6.26
C ARG A 227 -27.56 1.19 -4.90
N SER A 228 -27.44 2.33 -4.25
CA SER A 228 -28.14 2.64 -3.00
C SER A 228 -29.66 2.64 -3.16
N LYS A 229 -30.20 3.25 -4.23
CA LYS A 229 -31.64 3.21 -4.52
C LYS A 229 -32.13 1.78 -4.70
N ILE A 230 -31.38 1.00 -5.48
CA ILE A 230 -31.69 -0.41 -5.75
C ILE A 230 -31.72 -1.21 -4.46
N TRP A 231 -30.74 -0.99 -3.58
CA TRP A 231 -30.66 -1.64 -2.29
C TRP A 231 -31.86 -1.33 -1.39
N LEU A 232 -32.29 -0.06 -1.35
CA LEU A 232 -33.44 0.41 -0.59
C LEU A 232 -34.77 -0.18 -1.10
N ASP A 233 -34.87 -0.44 -2.40
CA ASP A 233 -36.00 -1.14 -3.03
C ASP A 233 -35.94 -2.67 -2.84
N GLY A 234 -34.91 -3.18 -2.16
CA GLY A 234 -34.73 -4.59 -1.84
C GLY A 234 -33.89 -5.38 -2.85
N GLY A 235 -33.32 -4.74 -3.87
CA GLY A 235 -32.43 -5.35 -4.85
C GLY A 235 -31.09 -5.79 -4.25
N ARG A 236 -30.50 -6.87 -4.75
CA ARG A 236 -29.27 -7.51 -4.24
C ARG A 236 -28.46 -8.12 -5.38
N GLY A 237 -27.16 -8.29 -5.17
CA GLY A 237 -26.27 -8.98 -6.10
C GLY A 237 -25.62 -8.04 -7.12
N TYR A 238 -25.36 -8.57 -8.32
CA TYR A 238 -24.68 -7.87 -9.41
C TYR A 238 -25.60 -6.84 -10.09
N TRP A 239 -25.02 -5.67 -10.43
CA TRP A 239 -25.66 -4.64 -11.24
C TRP A 239 -24.64 -3.97 -12.18
N ASP A 240 -25.03 -3.72 -13.42
CA ASP A 240 -24.26 -2.88 -14.34
C ASP A 240 -25.02 -1.60 -14.74
N ASN A 241 -24.25 -0.59 -15.13
CA ASN A 241 -24.76 0.72 -15.49
C ASN A 241 -25.65 0.63 -16.74
N GLY A 242 -26.96 0.74 -16.56
CA GLY A 242 -27.95 0.62 -17.64
C GLY A 242 -28.84 -0.61 -17.53
N ASP A 243 -28.60 -1.49 -16.55
CA ASP A 243 -29.54 -2.54 -16.20
C ASP A 243 -30.79 -1.90 -15.58
N SER A 244 -31.92 -1.99 -16.30
CA SER A 244 -33.23 -1.71 -15.73
C SER A 244 -33.66 -2.89 -14.88
N ILE A 245 -34.01 -2.62 -13.61
CA ILE A 245 -34.59 -3.60 -12.69
C ILE A 245 -36.11 -3.60 -12.81
#